data_AF-A0A8E0QMN3-F1
#
_entry.id   AF-A0A8E0QMN3-F1
#
_cell.length_a   1.000
_cell.length_b   1.000
_cell.length_c   1.000
_cell.angle_alpha   90.00
_cell.angle_beta   90.00
_cell.angle_gamma   90.00
#
_symmetry.space_group_name_H-M   'P 1'
#
loop_
_entity.id
_entity.type
_entity.pdbx_description
1 polymer ?
#
loop_
_entity_poly.entity_id
_entity_poly.type
_entity_poly.pdbx_seq_one_letter_code
_entity_poly.pdbx_strand_id
1 'polypeptide(L)'
;MSLRHRLYEPSLSADLSISQSTLDSESSLSSVERYSAALDALNASNHNLEYKIAKIQARNLRLKLDLMRLQRHVTSFHHDLLATWEADILTSLIEVVYQRQGRKLHRGHDISDLRRLDRKALSAMYTTAAGRIGRRALRSLFGLSQLYWLALQKYDEIAHLRSTSPSRTEGTFARWLMTERETNPKRAGFWARLFPVCYGRTVEESSKM
;
A
#
# COMPACT_ATOMS: atom_id res chain seq x y z
N MET A 1 -52.26 -8.33 3.98
CA MET A 1 -52.08 -9.17 2.77
C MET A 1 -50.58 -9.39 2.56
N SER A 2 -50.07 -10.53 3.03
CA SER A 2 -49.59 -11.66 2.19
C SER A 2 -48.32 -11.28 1.40
N LEU A 3 -47.11 -11.37 1.96
CA LEU A 3 -46.24 -12.56 2.10
C LEU A 3 -46.13 -13.42 0.83
N ARG A 4 -44.90 -13.58 0.32
CA ARG A 4 -44.29 -14.88 -0.01
C ARG A 4 -42.78 -14.77 -0.31
N HIS A 5 -42.00 -14.94 0.75
CA HIS A 5 -40.78 -15.74 0.73
C HIS A 5 -41.15 -17.22 0.66
N ARG A 6 -40.20 -18.02 0.16
CA ARG A 6 -40.04 -19.49 0.18
C ARG A 6 -40.34 -20.22 -1.13
N LEU A 7 -39.38 -21.06 -1.49
CA LEU A 7 -39.52 -22.51 -1.72
C LEU A 7 -38.11 -23.07 -1.40
N TYR A 8 -37.79 -23.50 -0.18
CA TYR A 8 -38.25 -24.69 0.54
C TYR A 8 -37.98 -25.97 -0.28
N GLU A 9 -36.92 -26.68 0.09
CA GLU A 9 -36.63 -28.05 -0.33
C GLU A 9 -37.77 -28.98 0.09
N PRO A 10 -38.28 -29.83 -0.81
CA PRO A 10 -39.06 -30.99 -0.41
C PRO A 10 -38.10 -32.15 -0.13
N SER A 11 -37.92 -32.45 1.15
CA SER A 11 -37.57 -33.79 1.63
C SER A 11 -38.69 -34.74 1.20
N LEU A 12 -38.45 -35.52 0.14
CA LEU A 12 -39.33 -36.60 -0.29
C LEU A 12 -38.79 -37.91 0.26
N SER A 13 -39.33 -38.28 1.42
CA SER A 13 -39.45 -39.67 1.86
C SER A 13 -40.32 -40.38 0.82
N ALA A 14 -39.75 -41.33 0.08
CA ALA A 14 -40.51 -42.20 -0.81
C ALA A 14 -40.82 -43.49 -0.06
N ASP A 15 -42.13 -43.74 0.10
CA ASP A 15 -42.70 -44.92 0.71
C ASP A 15 -42.17 -46.21 0.06
N LEU A 16 -41.77 -47.14 0.94
CA LEU A 16 -41.60 -48.55 0.65
C LEU A 16 -42.96 -49.14 0.22
N SER A 17 -43.22 -49.19 -1.07
CA SER A 17 -44.21 -50.08 -1.66
C SER A 17 -43.49 -51.07 -2.58
N ILE A 18 -43.12 -52.21 -1.98
CA ILE A 18 -42.63 -53.39 -2.66
C ILE A 18 -43.75 -53.90 -3.58
N SER A 19 -43.63 -53.64 -4.88
CA SER A 19 -44.35 -54.37 -5.92
C SER A 19 -43.39 -55.38 -6.53
N GLN A 20 -43.43 -56.60 -6.00
CA GLN A 20 -42.94 -57.80 -6.65
C GLN A 20 -43.82 -58.06 -7.89
N SER A 21 -43.37 -57.69 -9.08
CA SER A 21 -43.74 -58.32 -10.36
C SER A 21 -43.22 -57.54 -11.57
N THR A 22 -41.90 -57.61 -11.78
CA THR A 22 -41.27 -57.66 -13.10
C THR A 22 -39.80 -58.03 -12.86
N LEU A 23 -39.60 -59.27 -12.41
CA LEU A 23 -38.35 -59.96 -12.68
C LEU A 23 -38.30 -60.24 -14.19
N ASP A 24 -37.08 -60.22 -14.70
CA ASP A 24 -36.69 -60.74 -16.02
C ASP A 24 -36.76 -59.75 -17.20
N SER A 25 -36.05 -58.64 -17.03
CA SER A 25 -35.08 -58.19 -18.04
C SER A 25 -33.99 -57.32 -17.39
N GLU A 26 -33.40 -57.84 -16.30
CA GLU A 26 -32.00 -57.54 -16.04
C GLU A 26 -31.20 -58.19 -17.18
N SER A 27 -31.01 -57.42 -18.24
CA SER A 27 -29.88 -57.59 -19.15
C SER A 27 -28.63 -57.59 -18.26
N SER A 28 -28.23 -58.80 -17.88
CA SER A 28 -26.99 -59.04 -17.18
C SER A 28 -25.88 -58.69 -18.14
N LEU A 29 -25.51 -57.41 -18.17
CA LEU A 29 -24.38 -56.93 -18.94
C LEU A 29 -23.22 -57.88 -18.66
N SER A 30 -22.71 -58.47 -19.74
CA SER A 30 -21.57 -59.36 -19.67
C SER A 30 -20.46 -58.65 -18.90
N SER A 31 -19.61 -59.41 -18.22
CA SER A 31 -18.47 -58.84 -17.48
C SER A 31 -17.64 -57.87 -18.35
N VAL A 32 -17.59 -58.14 -19.66
CA VAL A 32 -16.95 -57.31 -20.69
C VAL A 32 -17.65 -55.97 -20.87
N GLU A 33 -18.98 -55.93 -20.95
CA GLU A 33 -19.74 -54.68 -21.09
C GLU A 33 -19.63 -53.80 -19.84
N ARG A 34 -19.68 -54.40 -18.64
CA ARG A 34 -19.46 -53.66 -17.37
C ARG A 34 -18.04 -53.11 -17.28
N TYR A 35 -17.04 -53.89 -17.71
CA TYR A 35 -15.66 -53.43 -17.77
C TYR A 35 -15.50 -52.26 -18.76
N SER A 36 -16.11 -52.36 -19.96
CA SER A 36 -16.05 -51.30 -20.96
C SER A 36 -16.71 -50.01 -20.48
N ALA A 37 -17.88 -50.08 -19.85
CA ALA A 37 -18.55 -48.91 -19.28
C ALA A 37 -17.74 -48.25 -18.16
N ALA A 38 -17.08 -49.06 -17.32
CA ALA A 38 -16.18 -48.55 -16.28
C ALA A 38 -14.94 -47.87 -16.88
N LEU A 39 -14.38 -48.44 -17.96
CA LEU A 39 -13.24 -47.86 -18.68
C LEU A 39 -13.61 -46.52 -19.35
N ASP A 40 -14.78 -46.45 -19.97
CA ASP A 40 -15.30 -45.22 -20.58
C ASP A 40 -15.56 -44.14 -19.53
N ALA A 41 -16.16 -44.50 -18.39
CA ALA A 41 -16.37 -43.59 -17.27
C ALA A 41 -15.03 -43.08 -16.70
N LEU A 42 -14.02 -43.94 -16.60
CA LEU A 42 -12.68 -43.57 -16.16
C LEU A 42 -12.00 -42.62 -17.15
N ASN A 43 -12.10 -42.91 -18.45
CA ASN A 43 -11.55 -42.04 -19.50
C ASN A 43 -12.21 -40.66 -19.53
N ALA A 44 -13.53 -40.61 -19.37
CA ALA A 44 -14.27 -39.35 -19.27
C ALA A 44 -13.88 -38.56 -18.01
N SER A 45 -13.70 -39.25 -16.89
CA SER A 45 -13.23 -38.65 -15.63
C SER A 45 -11.82 -38.06 -15.78
N ASN A 46 -10.90 -38.81 -16.39
CA ASN A 46 -9.53 -38.35 -16.65
C ASN A 46 -9.51 -37.10 -17.54
N HIS A 47 -10.26 -37.09 -18.65
CA HIS A 47 -10.39 -35.91 -19.50
C HIS A 47 -10.93 -34.69 -18.74
N ASN A 48 -11.94 -34.90 -17.88
CA ASN A 48 -12.49 -33.82 -17.06
C ASN A 48 -11.47 -33.27 -16.04
N LEU A 49 -10.65 -34.15 -15.45
CA LEU A 49 -9.58 -33.75 -14.54
C LEU A 49 -8.48 -32.97 -15.27
N GLU A 50 -8.04 -33.43 -16.43
CA GLU A 50 -7.05 -32.73 -17.26
C GLU A 50 -7.55 -31.32 -17.64
N TYR A 51 -8.81 -31.20 -18.07
CA TYR A 51 -9.43 -29.91 -18.34
C TYR A 51 -9.46 -29.00 -17.09
N LYS A 52 -9.83 -29.53 -15.93
CA LYS A 52 -9.82 -28.77 -14.66
C LYS A 52 -8.42 -28.32 -14.27
N ILE A 53 -7.41 -29.17 -14.44
CA ILE A 53 -6.01 -28.84 -14.17
C ILE A 53 -5.55 -27.71 -15.09
N ALA A 54 -5.78 -27.83 -16.41
CA ALA A 54 -5.43 -26.79 -17.37
C ALA A 54 -6.12 -25.45 -17.03
N LYS A 55 -7.40 -25.50 -16.65
CA LYS A 55 -8.16 -24.32 -16.22
C LYS A 55 -7.60 -23.68 -14.95
N ILE A 56 -7.20 -24.49 -13.96
CA ILE A 56 -6.57 -24.00 -12.73
C ILE A 56 -5.20 -23.37 -13.05
N GLN A 57 -4.39 -24.01 -13.89
CA GLN A 57 -3.09 -23.49 -14.31
C GLN A 57 -3.23 -22.14 -15.02
N ALA A 58 -4.16 -22.01 -15.96
CA ALA A 58 -4.44 -20.75 -16.65
C ALA A 58 -4.87 -19.63 -15.66
N ARG A 59 -5.73 -19.97 -14.70
CA ARG A 59 -6.14 -19.02 -13.64
C ARG A 59 -4.97 -18.64 -12.72
N ASN A 60 -4.11 -19.60 -12.36
CA ASN A 60 -2.94 -19.33 -11.54
C ASN A 60 -1.95 -18.40 -12.24
N LEU A 61 -1.72 -18.60 -13.55
CA LEU A 61 -0.90 -17.70 -14.36
C LEU A 61 -1.47 -16.28 -14.39
N ARG A 62 -2.79 -16.14 -14.58
CA ARG A 62 -3.45 -14.83 -14.54
C ARG A 62 -3.30 -14.15 -13.16
N LEU A 63 -3.53 -14.89 -12.08
CA LEU A 63 -3.35 -14.37 -10.72
C LEU A 63 -1.91 -13.92 -10.46
N LYS A 64 -0.90 -14.67 -10.94
CA LYS A 64 0.51 -14.26 -10.84
C LYS A 64 0.76 -12.93 -11.57
N LEU A 65 0.21 -12.75 -12.77
CA LEU A 65 0.34 -11.49 -13.51
C LEU A 65 -0.35 -10.33 -12.78
N ASP A 66 -1.54 -10.55 -12.23
CA ASP A 66 -2.28 -9.54 -11.47
C ASP A 66 -1.52 -9.14 -10.19
N LEU A 67 -0.90 -10.10 -9.49
CA LEU A 67 -0.03 -9.83 -8.34
C LEU A 67 1.20 -9.02 -8.73
N MET A 68 1.87 -9.36 -9.84
CA MET A 68 3.01 -8.58 -10.34
C MET A 68 2.62 -7.14 -10.70
N ARG A 69 1.43 -6.94 -11.27
CA ARG A 69 0.89 -5.61 -11.58
C ARG A 69 0.60 -4.83 -10.30
N LEU A 70 -0.06 -5.45 -9.33
CA LEU A 70 -0.35 -4.82 -8.04
C LEU A 70 0.94 -4.43 -7.31
N GLN A 71 1.93 -5.32 -7.27
CA GLN A 71 3.22 -5.04 -6.65
C GLN A 71 3.89 -3.82 -7.29
N ARG A 72 3.86 -3.69 -8.63
CA ARG A 72 4.38 -2.52 -9.34
C ARG A 72 3.63 -1.23 -8.97
N HIS A 73 2.30 -1.29 -8.84
CA HIS A 73 1.52 -0.14 -8.41
C HIS A 73 1.86 0.27 -6.97
N VAL A 74 2.00 -0.70 -6.06
CA VAL A 74 2.41 -0.44 -4.68
C VAL A 74 3.79 0.22 -4.63
N THR A 75 4.78 -0.29 -5.38
CA THR A 75 6.12 0.33 -5.38
C THR A 75 6.12 1.75 -5.94
N SER A 76 5.32 1.99 -6.99
CA SER A 76 5.15 3.34 -7.56
C SER A 76 4.50 4.29 -6.56
N PHE A 77 3.40 3.87 -5.95
CA PHE A 77 2.69 4.67 -4.95
C PHE A 77 3.58 4.97 -3.74
N HIS A 78 4.42 4.01 -3.35
CA HIS A 78 5.39 4.19 -2.29
C HIS A 78 6.45 5.24 -2.62
N HIS A 79 6.90 5.32 -3.89
CA HIS A 79 7.83 6.37 -4.33
C HIS A 79 7.19 7.76 -4.24
N ASP A 80 5.92 7.90 -4.66
CA ASP A 80 5.20 9.17 -4.60
C ASP A 80 4.93 9.62 -3.15
N LEU A 81 4.57 8.67 -2.28
CA LEU A 81 4.40 8.92 -0.84
C LEU A 81 5.71 9.33 -0.18
N LEU A 82 6.81 8.66 -0.52
CA LEU A 82 8.11 8.94 0.05
C LEU A 82 8.60 10.34 -0.34
N ALA A 83 8.46 10.73 -1.61
CA ALA A 83 8.78 12.07 -2.04
C ALA A 83 7.92 13.13 -1.32
N THR A 84 6.65 12.81 -1.02
CA THR A 84 5.78 13.66 -0.21
C THR A 84 6.28 13.79 1.23
N TRP A 85 6.67 12.69 1.88
CA TRP A 85 7.19 12.70 3.25
C TRP A 85 8.54 13.42 3.34
N GLU A 86 9.43 13.22 2.37
CA GLU A 86 10.70 13.93 2.25
C GLU A 86 10.47 15.43 2.07
N ALA A 87 9.48 15.84 1.26
CA ALA A 87 9.10 17.24 1.12
C ALA A 87 8.56 17.83 2.44
N ASP A 88 7.72 17.08 3.16
CA ASP A 88 7.11 17.55 4.40
C ASP A 88 8.14 17.73 5.53
N ILE A 89 9.05 16.77 5.73
CA ILE A 89 10.08 16.90 6.77
C ILE A 89 11.09 18.00 6.43
N LEU A 90 11.44 18.19 5.15
CA LEU A 90 12.31 19.30 4.74
C LEU A 90 11.62 20.65 4.88
N THR A 91 10.31 20.73 4.62
CA THR A 91 9.50 21.92 4.93
C THR A 91 9.60 22.26 6.40
N SER A 92 9.36 21.27 7.27
CA SER A 92 9.44 21.45 8.73
C SER A 92 10.85 21.88 9.16
N LEU A 93 11.90 21.31 8.58
CA LEU A 93 13.28 21.73 8.82
C LEU A 93 13.50 23.21 8.45
N ILE A 94 12.97 23.68 7.31
CA ILE A 94 13.05 25.09 6.90
C ILE A 94 12.38 25.98 7.95
N GLU A 95 11.18 25.62 8.40
CA GLU A 95 10.45 26.37 9.43
C GLU A 95 11.24 26.47 10.73
N VAL A 96 11.75 25.34 11.23
CA VAL A 96 12.56 25.26 12.45
C VAL A 96 13.85 26.07 12.34
N VAL A 97 14.53 26.02 11.19
CA VAL A 97 15.75 26.81 10.95
C VAL A 97 15.44 28.32 11.01
N TYR A 98 14.37 28.76 10.36
CA TYR A 98 13.98 30.18 10.36
C TYR A 98 13.54 30.64 11.75
N GLN A 99 12.77 29.82 12.45
CA GLN A 99 12.35 30.09 13.83
C GLN A 99 13.55 30.24 14.76
N ARG A 100 14.53 29.33 14.69
CA ARG A 100 15.76 29.39 15.51
C ARG A 100 16.68 30.56 15.15
N GLN A 101 16.66 31.03 13.90
CA GLN A 101 17.40 32.22 13.47
C GLN A 101 16.67 33.54 13.83
N GLY A 102 15.46 33.49 14.38
CA GLY A 102 14.62 34.67 14.61
C GLY A 102 14.23 35.38 13.32
N ARG A 103 14.27 34.68 12.18
CA ARG A 103 13.95 35.24 10.86
C ARG A 103 12.53 34.91 10.47
N LYS A 104 11.82 35.89 9.91
CA LYS A 104 10.52 35.65 9.28
C LYS A 104 10.69 35.04 7.88
N LEU A 105 9.81 34.12 7.51
CA LEU A 105 9.82 33.43 6.22
C LEU A 105 9.29 34.37 5.11
N HIS A 106 10.08 35.40 4.77
CA HIS A 106 9.86 36.43 3.73
C HIS A 106 8.52 37.23 3.78
N ARG A 107 8.62 38.57 3.70
CA ARG A 107 7.48 39.52 3.73
C ARG A 107 6.70 39.53 5.05
N GLY A 108 7.36 39.29 6.18
CA GLY A 108 6.81 39.59 7.50
C GLY A 108 5.66 38.70 8.00
N HIS A 109 5.27 37.68 7.22
CA HIS A 109 4.23 36.74 7.60
C HIS A 109 4.74 35.83 8.72
N ASP A 110 3.94 35.69 9.78
CA ASP A 110 4.16 34.64 10.75
C ASP A 110 3.69 33.29 10.15
N ILE A 111 4.19 32.15 10.66
CA ILE A 111 3.84 30.80 10.16
C ILE A 111 2.31 30.58 10.16
N SER A 112 1.58 31.31 11.03
CA SER A 112 0.11 31.37 11.08
C SER A 112 -0.53 32.02 9.84
N ASP A 113 0.11 33.03 9.23
CA ASP A 113 -0.41 33.76 8.08
C ASP A 113 -0.19 33.01 6.76
N LEU A 114 0.76 32.06 6.74
CA LEU A 114 1.05 31.22 5.58
C LEU A 114 -0.14 30.35 5.16
N ARG A 115 -1.07 30.03 6.06
CA ARG A 115 -2.26 29.21 5.75
C ARG A 115 -3.20 29.86 4.71
N ARG A 116 -3.09 31.17 4.47
CA ARG A 116 -3.94 31.91 3.53
C ARG A 116 -3.39 31.97 2.10
N LEU A 117 -2.15 31.53 1.89
CA LEU A 117 -1.50 31.55 0.58
C LEU A 117 -1.89 30.31 -0.25
N ASP A 118 -2.00 30.51 -1.56
CA ASP A 118 -2.16 29.40 -2.51
C ASP A 118 -0.95 28.46 -2.46
N ARG A 119 -1.19 27.16 -2.74
CA ARG A 119 -0.19 26.09 -2.68
C ARG A 119 1.03 26.40 -3.52
N LYS A 120 0.85 26.94 -4.74
CA LYS A 120 1.95 27.28 -5.64
C LYS A 120 2.83 28.40 -5.08
N ALA A 121 2.20 29.42 -4.48
CA ALA A 121 2.91 30.52 -3.83
C ALA A 121 3.67 30.05 -2.59
N LEU A 122 3.07 29.15 -1.80
CA LEU A 122 3.73 28.51 -0.65
C LEU A 122 4.95 27.69 -1.07
N SER A 123 4.82 26.83 -2.08
CA SER A 123 5.95 26.03 -2.57
C SER A 123 7.10 26.93 -3.04
N ALA A 124 6.82 27.97 -3.84
CA ALA A 124 7.84 28.93 -4.28
C ALA A 124 8.55 29.66 -3.11
N MET A 125 7.79 29.99 -2.06
CA MET A 125 8.33 30.62 -0.86
C MET A 125 9.29 29.68 -0.11
N TYR A 126 8.88 28.43 0.15
CA TYR A 126 9.75 27.45 0.82
C TYR A 126 10.97 27.12 -0.04
N THR A 127 10.84 27.02 -1.36
CA THR A 127 11.98 26.84 -2.27
C THR A 127 12.98 27.99 -2.14
N THR A 128 12.50 29.23 -2.13
CA THR A 128 13.36 30.41 -1.94
C THR A 128 14.01 30.42 -0.56
N ALA A 129 13.28 30.03 0.48
CA ALA A 129 13.79 29.93 1.84
C ALA A 129 14.87 28.85 1.98
N ALA A 130 14.65 27.67 1.39
CA ALA A 130 15.60 26.56 1.38
C ALA A 130 16.94 26.97 0.75
N GLY A 131 16.90 27.67 -0.39
CA GLY A 131 18.09 28.20 -1.07
C GLY A 131 18.90 29.20 -0.23
N ARG A 132 18.26 29.90 0.72
CA ARG A 132 18.92 30.87 1.61
C ARG A 132 19.54 30.24 2.86
N ILE A 133 19.23 28.98 3.17
CA ILE A 133 19.79 28.29 4.33
C ILE A 133 21.24 27.89 4.03
N GLY A 134 22.18 28.57 4.69
CA GLY A 134 23.60 28.25 4.58
C GLY A 134 23.98 26.96 5.31
N ARG A 135 24.91 26.20 4.73
CA ARG A 135 25.48 24.98 5.34
C ARG A 135 25.99 25.20 6.76
N ARG A 136 26.65 26.35 7.01
CA ARG A 136 27.19 26.68 8.33
C ARG A 136 26.08 26.77 9.38
N ALA A 137 24.92 27.33 9.03
CA ALA A 137 23.80 27.46 9.95
C ALA A 137 23.24 26.10 10.38
N LEU A 138 23.12 25.15 9.46
CA LEU A 138 22.65 23.79 9.78
C LEU A 138 23.63 23.06 10.71
N ARG A 139 24.92 23.22 10.48
CA ARG A 139 25.96 22.62 11.33
C ARG A 139 26.01 23.28 12.72
N SER A 140 25.97 24.61 12.80
CA SER A 140 26.12 25.33 14.06
C SER A 140 24.88 25.28 14.95
N LEU A 141 23.68 25.33 14.36
CA LEU A 141 22.44 25.39 15.12
C LEU A 141 21.85 24.01 15.44
N PHE A 142 22.11 23.01 14.58
CA PHE A 142 21.45 21.71 14.67
C PHE A 142 22.41 20.51 14.64
N GLY A 143 23.72 20.74 14.48
CA GLY A 143 24.69 19.64 14.36
C GLY A 143 24.45 18.74 13.14
N LEU A 144 23.75 19.24 12.12
CA LEU A 144 23.42 18.50 10.91
C LEU A 144 24.61 18.51 9.94
N SER A 145 24.82 17.37 9.28
CA SER A 145 25.89 17.19 8.29
C SER A 145 25.61 17.95 6.98
N GLN A 146 26.62 18.03 6.12
CA GLN A 146 26.50 18.60 4.77
C GLN A 146 25.43 17.92 3.90
N LEU A 147 25.09 16.65 4.18
CA LEU A 147 24.10 15.92 3.39
C LEU A 147 22.69 16.52 3.55
N TYR A 148 22.34 17.04 4.73
CA TYR A 148 21.06 17.72 4.94
C TYR A 148 20.98 19.06 4.22
N TRP A 149 22.11 19.77 4.12
CA TRP A 149 22.20 20.96 3.29
C TRP A 149 21.97 20.62 1.81
N LEU A 150 22.59 19.56 1.30
CA LEU A 150 22.38 19.10 -0.08
C LEU A 150 20.91 18.70 -0.32
N ALA A 151 20.27 18.02 0.63
CA ALA A 151 18.85 17.69 0.54
C ALA A 151 17.98 18.94 0.46
N LEU A 152 18.29 19.99 1.24
CA LEU A 152 17.59 21.28 1.16
C LEU A 152 17.83 22.00 -0.17
N GLN A 153 19.01 21.87 -0.78
CA GLN A 153 19.26 22.45 -2.10
C GLN A 153 18.46 21.79 -3.23
N LYS A 154 18.04 20.54 -3.04
CA LYS A 154 17.18 19.79 -3.97
C LYS A 154 15.69 19.86 -3.60
N TYR A 155 15.34 20.68 -2.63
CA TYR A 155 13.96 20.76 -2.14
C TYR A 155 13.00 21.27 -3.22
N ASP A 156 13.48 22.08 -4.16
CA ASP A 156 12.72 22.54 -5.33
C ASP A 156 12.16 21.40 -6.19
N GLU A 157 12.89 20.30 -6.33
CA GLU A 157 12.45 19.10 -7.06
C GLU A 157 11.17 18.50 -6.46
N ILE A 158 11.00 18.57 -5.13
CA ILE A 158 9.91 17.90 -4.40
C ILE A 158 8.92 18.87 -3.73
N ALA A 159 9.15 20.18 -3.78
CA ALA A 159 8.33 21.20 -3.09
C ALA A 159 6.86 21.20 -3.52
N HIS A 160 6.56 20.74 -4.74
CA HIS A 160 5.21 20.64 -5.27
C HIS A 160 4.43 19.44 -4.68
N LEU A 161 5.13 18.41 -4.20
CA LEU A 161 4.57 17.19 -3.62
C LEU A 161 4.17 17.35 -2.15
N ARG A 162 4.64 18.41 -1.49
CA ARG A 162 4.32 18.74 -0.09
C ARG A 162 2.83 18.60 0.20
N SER A 163 2.52 17.97 1.34
CA SER A 163 1.15 17.84 1.80
C SER A 163 0.60 19.17 2.33
N THR A 164 -0.73 19.30 2.32
CA THR A 164 -1.40 20.49 2.89
C THR A 164 -1.22 20.56 4.42
N SER A 165 -0.91 19.43 5.06
CA SER A 165 -0.77 19.31 6.52
C SER A 165 0.43 18.41 6.88
N PRO A 166 1.66 18.96 6.95
CA PRO A 166 2.89 18.19 7.20
C PRO A 166 2.89 17.41 8.51
N SER A 167 2.19 17.88 9.54
CA SER A 167 2.04 17.16 10.83
C SER A 167 1.26 15.84 10.70
N ARG A 168 0.47 15.68 9.64
CA ARG A 168 -0.34 14.48 9.42
C ARG A 168 0.46 13.34 8.78
N THR A 169 1.60 13.64 8.16
CA THR A 169 2.46 12.64 7.51
C THR A 169 3.56 12.10 8.44
N GLU A 170 3.78 12.75 9.59
CA GLU A 170 4.77 12.36 10.59
C GLU A 170 4.66 10.88 11.00
N GLY A 171 3.50 10.44 11.48
CA GLY A 171 3.32 9.07 12.00
C GLY A 171 3.42 8.00 10.91
N THR A 172 2.94 8.29 9.70
CA THR A 172 3.11 7.38 8.55
C THR A 172 4.56 7.28 8.11
N PHE A 173 5.29 8.40 8.11
CA PHE A 173 6.69 8.42 7.74
C PHE A 173 7.54 7.71 8.79
N ALA A 174 7.24 7.91 10.08
CA ALA A 174 7.89 7.22 11.18
C ALA A 174 7.73 5.70 11.08
N ARG A 175 6.50 5.21 10.82
CA ARG A 175 6.25 3.78 10.60
C ARG A 175 7.02 3.24 9.40
N TRP A 176 7.07 3.98 8.30
CA TRP A 176 7.88 3.59 7.16
C TRP A 176 9.37 3.51 7.52
N LEU A 177 9.92 4.49 8.25
CA LEU A 177 11.32 4.47 8.68
C LEU A 177 11.65 3.26 9.56
N MET A 178 10.72 2.81 10.40
CA MET A 178 10.90 1.59 11.19
C MET A 178 11.04 0.35 10.30
N THR A 179 10.24 0.25 9.23
CA THR A 179 10.38 -0.84 8.24
C THR A 179 11.63 -0.70 7.37
N GLU A 180 11.96 0.53 6.96
CA GLU A 180 13.12 0.83 6.12
C GLU A 180 14.42 0.62 6.88
N ARG A 181 14.42 0.71 8.22
CA ARG A 181 15.59 0.45 9.06
C ARG A 181 16.15 -0.96 8.86
N GLU A 182 15.30 -1.93 8.56
CA GLU A 182 15.70 -3.32 8.29
C GLU A 182 16.27 -3.48 6.87
N THR A 183 15.72 -2.75 5.89
CA THR A 183 16.08 -2.90 4.46
C THR A 183 17.25 -1.98 4.05
N ASN A 184 17.22 -0.72 4.51
CA ASN A 184 18.21 0.31 4.22
C ASN A 184 18.47 1.20 5.44
N PRO A 185 19.31 0.74 6.39
CA PRO A 185 19.55 1.45 7.65
C PRO A 185 20.21 2.82 7.45
N LYS A 186 20.96 3.02 6.37
CA LYS A 186 21.60 4.31 6.06
C LYS A 186 20.57 5.36 5.67
N ARG A 187 19.62 5.01 4.79
CA ARG A 187 18.54 5.92 4.39
C ARG A 187 17.60 6.21 5.56
N ALA A 188 17.23 5.17 6.30
CA ALA A 188 16.40 5.34 7.49
C ALA A 188 17.06 6.24 8.53
N GLY A 189 18.36 6.01 8.82
CA GLY A 189 19.13 6.80 9.78
C GLY A 189 19.32 8.27 9.37
N PHE A 190 19.43 8.55 8.06
CA PHE A 190 19.47 9.93 7.55
C PHE A 190 18.19 10.70 7.92
N TRP A 191 17.02 10.15 7.57
CA TRP A 191 15.75 10.83 7.85
C TRP A 191 15.40 10.83 9.34
N ALA A 192 15.68 9.73 10.06
CA ALA A 192 15.41 9.60 11.49
C ALA A 192 16.07 10.69 12.33
N ARG A 193 17.26 11.16 11.93
CA ARG A 193 17.98 12.23 12.65
C ARG A 193 17.27 13.59 12.59
N LEU A 194 16.39 13.80 11.62
CA LEU A 194 15.59 15.03 11.52
C LEU A 194 14.38 15.03 12.46
N PHE A 195 13.91 13.87 12.93
CA PHE A 195 12.68 13.76 13.72
C PHE A 195 12.72 14.59 15.02
N PRO A 196 13.76 14.46 15.87
CA PRO A 196 13.83 15.27 17.09
C PRO A 196 13.95 16.76 16.82
N VAL A 197 14.52 17.14 15.67
CA VAL A 197 14.69 18.54 15.27
C VAL A 197 13.40 19.14 14.75
N CYS A 198 12.65 18.40 13.92
CA CYS A 198 11.49 18.89 13.19
C CYS A 198 10.18 18.71 13.97
N TYR A 199 10.03 17.57 14.65
CA TYR A 199 8.80 17.20 15.35
C TYR A 199 8.95 17.21 16.89
N GLY A 200 10.17 17.37 17.40
CA GLY A 200 10.45 17.35 18.84
C GLY A 200 10.32 15.97 19.48
N ARG A 201 10.28 14.91 18.67
CA ARG A 201 10.07 13.51 19.10
C ARG A 201 10.97 12.58 18.31
N THR A 202 11.17 11.38 18.83
CA THR A 202 11.90 10.30 18.14
C THR A 202 11.01 9.59 17.11
N VAL A 203 11.62 8.88 16.17
CA VAL A 203 10.89 8.07 15.19
C VAL A 203 10.03 7.02 15.91
N GLU A 204 10.56 6.42 16.97
CA GLU A 204 9.87 5.41 17.76
C GLU A 204 8.61 5.95 18.45
N GLU A 205 8.65 7.19 18.95
CA GLU A 205 7.48 7.87 19.52
C GLU A 205 6.46 8.24 18.45
N SER A 206 6.91 8.84 17.35
CA SER A 206 6.05 9.24 16.24
C SER A 206 5.37 8.04 15.55
N SER A 207 6.01 6.87 15.54
CA SER A 207 5.47 5.65 14.92
C SER A 207 4.26 5.05 15.64
N LYS A 208 4.05 5.44 16.91
CA LYS A 208 2.98 4.92 17.79
C LYS A 208 1.71 5.77 17.77
N MET A 209 1.72 6.90 17.06
CA MET A 209 0.56 7.79 16.87
C MET A 209 -0.21 7.42 15.60
#